data_AF-A8G087-F1
#
_entry.id   AF-A8G087-F1
#
_cell.length_a   1.000
_cell.length_b   1.000
_cell.length_c   1.000
_cell.angle_alpha   90.00
_cell.angle_beta   90.00
_cell.angle_gamma   90.00
#
_symmetry.space_group_name_H-M   'P 1'
#
loop_
_entity.id
_entity.type
_entity.pdbx_description
1 polymer ?
#
loop_
_entity_poly.entity_id
_entity_poly.type
_entity_poly.pdbx_seq_one_letter_code
_entity_poly.pdbx_strand_id
1 'polypeptide(L)'
;MKKLTYLTIFITGLLLGTLLSYFTLQKIIASRGGMGMNGFVDTAHTILNRPEVMDMLICSKLAMSKGYKIDNPGLNLMLNEQLKPIDNGEMRAFFVLIYVKGYAFGIADSIADKATAFDQYRCDSQYPWLLKEG
;
A
#
# COMPACT_ATOMS: atom_id res chain seq x y z
N MET A 1 -40.71 10.66 30.10
CA MET A 1 -39.71 9.62 30.44
C MET A 1 -39.07 8.95 29.22
N LYS A 2 -39.82 8.46 28.22
CA LYS A 2 -39.25 7.75 27.03
C LYS A 2 -38.18 8.54 26.25
N LYS A 3 -38.36 9.86 26.05
CA LYS A 3 -37.37 10.71 25.35
C LYS A 3 -36.03 10.81 26.07
N LEU A 4 -36.03 10.82 27.41
CA LEU A 4 -34.80 10.84 28.21
C LEU A 4 -34.06 9.52 28.05
N THR A 5 -34.77 8.39 28.04
CA THR A 5 -34.21 7.04 27.84
C THR A 5 -33.53 6.90 26.47
N TYR A 6 -34.14 7.38 25.39
CA TYR A 6 -33.52 7.33 24.05
C TYR A 6 -32.29 8.23 23.94
N LEU A 7 -32.32 9.42 24.57
CA LEU A 7 -31.17 10.31 24.59
C LEU A 7 -30.00 9.68 25.37
N THR A 8 -30.27 9.07 26.51
CA THR A 8 -29.24 8.37 27.30
C THR A 8 -28.67 7.18 26.54
N ILE A 9 -29.50 6.38 25.85
CA ILE A 9 -29.02 5.25 25.03
C ILE A 9 -28.14 5.76 23.89
N PHE A 10 -28.52 6.84 23.23
CA PHE A 10 -27.74 7.43 22.15
C PHE A 10 -26.38 7.93 22.63
N ILE A 11 -26.34 8.69 23.73
CA ILE A 11 -25.08 9.20 24.31
C ILE A 11 -24.20 8.04 24.75
N THR A 12 -24.77 7.01 25.39
CA THR A 12 -24.02 5.84 25.84
C THR A 12 -23.46 5.05 24.65
N GLY A 13 -24.24 4.88 23.58
CA GLY A 13 -23.78 4.22 22.35
C GLY A 13 -22.68 5.00 21.63
N LEU A 14 -22.79 6.33 21.58
CA LEU A 14 -21.77 7.21 20.99
C LEU A 14 -20.45 7.13 21.80
N LEU A 15 -20.55 7.16 23.13
CA LEU A 15 -19.40 7.01 24.03
C LEU A 15 -18.75 5.62 23.90
N LEU A 16 -19.56 4.55 23.81
CA LEU A 16 -19.03 3.21 23.60
C LEU A 16 -18.30 3.09 22.26
N GLY A 17 -18.90 3.61 21.19
CA GLY A 17 -18.32 3.58 19.84
C GLY A 17 -17.01 4.36 19.73
N THR A 18 -16.94 5.52 20.39
CA THR A 18 -15.70 6.33 20.46
C THR A 18 -14.62 5.65 21.30
N LEU A 19 -14.97 5.04 22.44
CA LEU A 19 -14.02 4.26 23.25
C LEU A 19 -13.46 3.05 22.47
N LEU A 20 -14.32 2.29 21.81
CA LEU A 20 -13.93 1.15 20.98
C LEU A 20 -13.02 1.57 19.83
N SER A 21 -13.36 2.68 19.16
CA SER A 21 -12.53 3.24 18.09
C SER A 21 -11.17 3.69 18.62
N TYR A 22 -11.13 4.33 19.80
CA TYR A 22 -9.90 4.76 20.45
C TYR A 22 -9.00 3.58 20.82
N PHE A 23 -9.52 2.54 21.47
CA PHE A 23 -8.74 1.35 21.79
C PHE A 23 -8.27 0.59 20.55
N THR A 24 -9.08 0.55 19.51
CA THR A 24 -8.72 -0.07 18.23
C THR A 24 -7.61 0.72 17.56
N LEU A 25 -7.71 2.06 17.50
CA LEU A 25 -6.64 2.91 16.99
C LEU A 25 -5.37 2.78 17.82
N GLN A 26 -5.46 2.79 19.16
CA GLN A 26 -4.30 2.62 20.02
C GLN A 26 -3.63 1.26 19.83
N LYS A 27 -4.39 0.17 19.71
CA LYS A 27 -3.83 -1.15 19.37
C LYS A 27 -3.19 -1.16 17.99
N ILE A 28 -3.79 -0.50 16.99
CA ILE A 28 -3.21 -0.37 15.65
C ILE A 28 -1.93 0.48 15.68
N ILE A 29 -1.89 1.55 16.48
CA ILE A 29 -0.72 2.44 16.60
C ILE A 29 0.40 1.76 17.40
N ALA A 30 0.06 1.08 18.51
CA ALA A 30 0.99 0.31 19.32
C ALA A 30 1.51 -0.93 18.57
N SER A 31 0.68 -1.59 17.76
CA SER A 31 1.12 -2.67 16.87
C SER A 31 2.03 -2.14 15.76
N ARG A 32 1.73 -0.98 15.18
CA ARG A 32 2.60 -0.31 14.18
C ARG A 32 4.01 0.05 14.69
N GLY A 33 4.20 0.18 16.01
CA GLY A 33 5.50 0.51 16.61
C GLY A 33 6.37 -0.68 17.02
N GLY A 34 5.82 -1.89 17.13
CA GLY A 34 6.56 -3.03 17.69
C GLY A 34 6.11 -4.44 17.30
N MET A 35 4.98 -4.58 16.60
CA MET A 35 4.43 -5.87 16.15
C MET A 35 4.58 -5.92 14.62
N GLY A 36 5.31 -6.89 14.08
CA GLY A 36 5.56 -7.04 12.64
C GLY A 36 6.79 -6.30 12.09
N MET A 37 7.46 -5.48 12.90
CA MET A 37 8.63 -4.68 12.50
C MET A 37 9.97 -5.45 12.59
N ASN A 38 9.98 -6.64 13.19
CA ASN A 38 11.19 -7.45 13.30
C ASN A 38 11.71 -7.87 11.92
N GLY A 39 12.96 -7.50 11.63
CA GLY A 39 13.58 -7.71 10.32
C GLY A 39 12.95 -6.88 9.20
N PHE A 40 12.17 -5.83 9.53
CA PHE A 40 11.52 -4.97 8.53
C PHE A 40 12.53 -4.36 7.57
N VAL A 41 13.62 -3.78 8.10
CA VAL A 41 14.65 -3.10 7.29
C VAL A 41 15.29 -4.09 6.33
N ASP A 42 15.70 -5.26 6.82
CA ASP A 42 16.35 -6.31 6.00
C ASP A 42 15.38 -6.86 4.94
N THR A 43 14.12 -7.05 5.32
CA THR A 43 13.07 -7.52 4.40
C THR A 43 12.79 -6.47 3.34
N ALA A 44 12.63 -5.20 3.73
CA ALA A 44 12.42 -4.09 2.81
C ALA A 44 13.60 -3.93 1.85
N HIS A 45 14.83 -4.00 2.36
CA HIS A 45 16.03 -3.97 1.52
C HIS A 45 16.07 -5.14 0.54
N THR A 46 15.70 -6.34 0.97
CA THR A 46 15.59 -7.52 0.10
C THR A 46 14.57 -7.29 -1.02
N ILE A 47 13.40 -6.70 -0.72
CA ILE A 47 12.38 -6.41 -1.73
C ILE A 47 12.81 -5.27 -2.66
N LEU A 48 13.47 -4.23 -2.15
CA LEU A 48 14.01 -3.15 -2.98
C LEU A 48 15.04 -3.65 -4.01
N ASN A 49 15.71 -4.76 -3.72
CA ASN A 49 16.65 -5.39 -4.65
C ASN A 49 15.99 -6.42 -5.59
N ARG A 50 14.65 -6.56 -5.59
CA ARG A 50 13.92 -7.39 -6.56
C ARG A 50 13.44 -6.53 -7.74
N PRO A 51 14.08 -6.65 -8.91
CA PRO A 51 13.71 -5.85 -10.08
C PRO A 51 12.24 -6.02 -10.46
N GLU A 52 11.69 -7.23 -10.31
CA GLU A 52 10.31 -7.53 -10.71
C GLU A 52 9.28 -6.71 -9.92
N VAL A 53 9.55 -6.43 -8.64
CA VAL A 53 8.67 -5.60 -7.79
C VAL A 53 8.92 -4.12 -8.04
N MET A 54 10.19 -3.72 -8.11
CA MET A 54 10.57 -2.32 -8.29
C MET A 54 10.17 -1.78 -9.66
N ASP A 55 10.51 -2.49 -10.73
CA ASP A 55 10.23 -2.08 -12.11
C ASP A 55 8.73 -2.04 -12.37
N MET A 56 7.97 -2.99 -11.83
CA MET A 56 6.50 -2.97 -11.92
C MET A 56 5.89 -1.73 -11.25
N LEU A 57 6.39 -1.36 -10.07
CA LEU A 57 5.92 -0.17 -9.35
C LEU A 57 6.36 1.12 -10.05
N ILE A 58 7.61 1.20 -10.51
CA ILE A 58 8.12 2.33 -11.30
C ILE A 58 7.30 2.48 -12.58
N CYS A 59 7.11 1.39 -13.34
CA CYS A 59 6.31 1.37 -14.56
C CYS A 59 4.85 1.76 -14.31
N SER A 60 4.25 1.35 -13.19
CA SER A 60 2.88 1.77 -12.84
C SER A 60 2.78 3.29 -12.68
N LYS A 61 3.78 3.92 -12.06
CA LYS A 61 3.82 5.36 -11.82
C LYS A 61 4.17 6.15 -13.09
N LEU A 62 5.08 5.62 -13.91
CA LEU A 62 5.39 6.19 -15.23
C LEU A 62 4.18 6.10 -16.17
N ALA A 63 3.47 4.97 -16.20
CA ALA A 63 2.23 4.78 -16.95
C ALA A 63 1.16 5.82 -16.55
N MET A 64 0.95 6.02 -15.23
CA MET A 64 0.04 7.06 -14.73
C MET A 64 0.47 8.45 -15.20
N SER A 65 1.77 8.73 -15.21
CA SER A 65 2.31 10.02 -15.64
C SER A 65 2.14 10.26 -17.14
N LYS A 66 2.08 9.19 -17.94
CA LYS A 66 1.77 9.21 -19.38
C LYS A 66 0.26 9.24 -19.67
N GLY A 67 -0.59 9.21 -18.64
CA GLY A 67 -2.04 9.31 -18.75
C GLY A 67 -2.78 7.97 -18.84
N TYR A 68 -2.10 6.84 -18.67
CA TYR A 68 -2.76 5.53 -18.64
C TYR A 68 -3.50 5.30 -17.33
N LYS A 69 -4.63 4.60 -17.43
CA LYS A 69 -5.30 4.00 -16.26
C LYS A 69 -4.58 2.71 -15.90
N ILE A 70 -4.32 2.51 -14.61
CA ILE A 70 -3.66 1.30 -14.10
C ILE A 70 -4.69 0.29 -13.63
N ASP A 71 -4.48 -0.98 -13.96
CA ASP A 71 -5.19 -2.09 -13.33
C ASP A 71 -4.71 -2.30 -11.89
N ASN A 72 -5.16 -1.42 -10.99
CA ASN A 72 -4.83 -1.48 -9.57
C ASN A 72 -5.21 -2.83 -8.91
N PRO A 73 -6.36 -3.46 -9.22
CA PRO A 73 -6.66 -4.81 -8.73
C PRO A 73 -5.60 -5.85 -9.11
N GLY A 74 -5.24 -5.96 -10.39
CA GLY A 74 -4.20 -6.89 -10.84
C GLY A 74 -2.83 -6.58 -10.25
N LEU A 75 -2.46 -5.30 -10.20
CA LEU A 75 -1.21 -4.85 -9.58
C LEU A 75 -1.13 -5.27 -8.10
N ASN A 76 -2.19 -5.02 -7.33
CA ASN A 76 -2.24 -5.39 -5.92
C ASN A 76 -2.21 -6.91 -5.71
N LEU A 77 -2.88 -7.68 -6.58
CA LEU A 77 -2.85 -9.14 -6.51
C LEU A 77 -1.43 -9.66 -6.74
N MET A 78 -0.76 -9.19 -7.79
CA MET A 78 0.60 -9.59 -8.13
C MET A 78 1.60 -9.21 -7.02
N LEU A 79 1.51 -7.99 -6.50
CA LEU A 79 2.35 -7.54 -5.40
C LEU A 79 2.10 -8.37 -4.13
N ASN A 80 0.84 -8.72 -3.83
CA ASN A 80 0.54 -9.59 -2.70
C ASN A 80 1.14 -10.99 -2.85
N GLU A 81 1.10 -11.58 -4.05
CA GLU A 81 1.73 -12.88 -4.32
C GLU A 81 3.24 -12.82 -4.13
N GLN A 82 3.90 -11.78 -4.66
CA GLN A 82 5.35 -11.58 -4.54
C GLN A 82 5.80 -11.36 -3.08
N LEU A 83 4.95 -10.76 -2.26
CA LEU A 83 5.24 -10.42 -0.86
C LEU A 83 4.67 -11.44 0.14
N LYS A 84 3.85 -12.40 -0.29
CA LYS A 84 3.31 -13.44 0.58
C LYS A 84 4.40 -14.22 1.35
N PRO A 85 5.56 -14.59 0.75
CA PRO A 85 6.60 -15.33 1.48
C PRO A 85 7.24 -14.54 2.63
N ILE A 86 7.11 -13.21 2.64
CA ILE A 86 7.67 -12.35 3.68
C ILE A 86 6.62 -11.95 4.72
N ASP A 87 5.37 -12.37 4.59
CA ASP A 87 4.40 -12.14 5.64
C ASP A 87 4.73 -13.00 6.87
N ASN A 88 4.56 -12.45 8.06
CA ASN A 88 4.81 -13.13 9.33
C ASN A 88 3.53 -13.29 10.18
N GLY A 89 2.36 -13.00 9.60
CA GLY A 89 1.09 -13.01 10.34
C GLY A 89 0.83 -11.73 11.13
N GLU A 90 1.76 -10.78 11.13
CA GLU A 90 1.66 -9.47 11.78
C GLU A 90 1.67 -8.33 10.76
N MET A 91 1.17 -8.58 9.54
CA MET A 91 1.07 -7.60 8.44
C MET A 91 2.42 -7.04 7.98
N ARG A 92 3.55 -7.74 8.21
CA ARG A 92 4.88 -7.28 7.75
C ARG A 92 4.92 -7.04 6.24
N ALA A 93 4.31 -7.94 5.45
CA ALA A 93 4.24 -7.80 4.00
C ALA A 93 3.55 -6.48 3.58
N PHE A 94 2.51 -6.07 4.30
CA PHE A 94 1.80 -4.82 4.04
C PHE A 94 2.65 -3.58 4.35
N PHE A 95 3.36 -3.57 5.48
CA PHE A 95 4.24 -2.45 5.83
C PHE A 95 5.41 -2.34 4.84
N VAL A 96 6.02 -3.47 4.47
CA VAL A 96 7.08 -3.52 3.45
C VAL A 96 6.55 -3.01 2.11
N LEU A 97 5.34 -3.43 1.71
CA LEU A 97 4.69 -2.94 0.48
C LEU A 97 4.54 -1.42 0.46
N ILE A 98 4.04 -0.82 1.56
CA ILE A 98 3.87 0.64 1.64
C ILE A 98 5.21 1.34 1.43
N TYR A 99 6.26 0.88 2.11
CA TYR A 99 7.58 1.47 2.04
C TYR A 99 8.19 1.35 0.63
N VAL A 100 8.20 0.14 0.07
CA VAL A 100 8.74 -0.15 -1.27
C VAL A 100 7.98 0.65 -2.33
N LYS A 101 6.65 0.73 -2.24
CA LYS A 101 5.83 1.55 -3.15
C LYS A 101 6.19 3.03 -3.07
N GLY A 102 6.32 3.57 -1.87
CA GLY A 102 6.74 4.96 -1.67
C GLY A 102 8.11 5.25 -2.29
N TYR A 103 9.06 4.33 -2.09
CA TYR A 103 10.41 4.44 -2.65
C TYR A 103 10.41 4.37 -4.19
N ALA A 104 9.75 3.37 -4.77
CA ALA A 104 9.64 3.22 -6.23
C ALA A 104 8.95 4.42 -6.89
N PHE A 105 7.89 4.94 -6.26
CA PHE A 105 7.17 6.11 -6.78
C PHE A 105 8.03 7.36 -6.66
N GLY A 106 8.80 7.51 -5.58
CA GLY A 106 9.78 8.59 -5.43
C GLY A 106 10.85 8.56 -6.53
N ILE A 107 11.36 7.38 -6.89
CA ILE A 107 12.27 7.22 -8.04
C ILE A 107 11.58 7.71 -9.31
N ALA A 108 10.39 7.18 -9.63
CA ALA A 108 9.67 7.56 -10.85
C ALA A 108 9.33 9.06 -10.90
N ASP A 109 8.98 9.67 -9.76
CA ASP A 109 8.69 11.10 -9.66
C ASP A 109 9.94 11.96 -9.87
N SER A 110 11.11 11.49 -9.43
CA SER A 110 12.40 12.17 -9.60
C SER A 110 12.90 12.22 -11.04
N ILE A 111 12.36 11.35 -11.92
CA ILE A 111 12.72 11.35 -13.34
C ILE A 111 12.12 12.57 -14.03
N ALA A 112 12.97 13.37 -14.69
CA ALA A 112 12.55 14.59 -15.38
C ALA A 112 11.65 14.29 -16.58
N ASP A 113 12.11 13.43 -17.50
CA ASP A 113 11.33 13.00 -18.67
C ASP A 113 10.72 11.62 -18.44
N LYS A 114 9.53 11.62 -17.85
CA LYS A 114 8.79 10.40 -17.50
C LYS A 114 8.26 9.66 -18.73
N ALA A 115 7.98 10.37 -19.82
CA ALA A 115 7.48 9.77 -21.06
C ALA A 115 8.58 8.94 -21.73
N THR A 116 9.78 9.52 -21.87
CA THR A 116 10.94 8.80 -22.38
C THR A 116 11.33 7.65 -21.46
N ALA A 117 11.28 7.84 -20.14
CA ALA A 117 11.58 6.77 -19.19
C ALA A 117 10.60 5.59 -19.29
N PHE A 118 9.30 5.87 -19.47
CA PHE A 118 8.31 4.82 -19.69
C PHE A 118 8.68 3.91 -20.86
N ASP A 119 9.15 4.51 -21.97
CA ASP A 119 9.57 3.79 -23.17
C ASP A 119 10.93 3.08 -22.98
N GLN A 120 11.87 3.70 -22.26
CA GLN A 120 13.19 3.10 -21.96
C GLN A 120 13.10 1.89 -21.02
N TYR A 121 12.23 1.96 -20.02
CA TYR A 121 11.88 0.81 -19.17
C TYR A 121 11.02 -0.23 -19.91
N ARG A 122 10.56 0.10 -21.13
CA ARG A 122 9.72 -0.75 -21.97
C ARG A 122 8.47 -1.23 -21.24
N CYS A 123 7.88 -0.34 -20.44
CA CYS A 123 6.81 -0.68 -19.50
C CYS A 123 5.58 -1.29 -20.17
N ASP A 124 5.28 -0.86 -21.39
CA ASP A 124 4.19 -1.39 -22.23
C ASP A 124 4.44 -2.83 -22.69
N SER A 125 5.68 -3.18 -23.01
CA SER A 125 6.07 -4.52 -23.45
C SER A 125 6.30 -5.48 -22.28
N GLN A 126 6.83 -4.99 -21.16
CA GLN A 126 7.13 -5.81 -19.98
C GLN A 126 5.89 -6.09 -19.13
N TYR A 127 5.01 -5.09 -18.99
CA TYR A 127 3.81 -5.17 -18.16
C TYR A 127 2.56 -4.72 -18.94
N PRO A 128 2.23 -5.35 -20.08
CA PRO A 128 1.08 -4.95 -20.90
C PRO A 128 -0.24 -5.02 -20.13
N TRP A 129 -0.38 -6.01 -19.24
CA TRP A 129 -1.54 -6.22 -18.39
C TRP A 129 -1.77 -5.09 -17.36
N LEU A 130 -0.75 -4.28 -17.08
CA LEU A 130 -0.82 -3.20 -16.10
C LEU A 130 -1.69 -2.04 -16.59
N LEU A 131 -1.79 -1.88 -17.91
CA LEU A 131 -2.52 -0.81 -18.56
C LEU A 131 -3.97 -1.26 -18.78
N LYS A 132 -4.94 -0.48 -18.32
CA LYS A 132 -6.34 -0.68 -18.72
C LYS A 132 -6.56 -0.04 -20.08
N GLU A 133 -7.25 -0.77 -20.97
CA GLU A 133 -7.86 -0.16 -22.15
C GLU A 133 -8.80 0.97 -21.68
N GLY A 134 -8.61 2.14 -22.31
CA GLY A 134 -9.15 3.43 -21.88
C GLY A 134 -10.66 3.53 -21.97
#